data_AF-A0A6S7GW47-F1
#
_entry.id   AF-A0A6S7GW47-F1
#
_cell.length_a   1.000
_cell.length_b   1.000
_cell.length_c   1.000
_cell.angle_alpha   90.00
_cell.angle_beta   90.00
_cell.angle_gamma   90.00
#
_symmetry.space_group_name_H-M   'P 1'
#
loop_
_entity.id
_entity.type
_entity.pdbx_description
1 polymer ?
#
loop_
_entity_poly.entity_id
_entity_poly.type
_entity_poly.pdbx_seq_one_letter_code
_entity_poly.pdbx_strand_id
1 'polypeptide(L)'
;MSDEHHKSELISLVEELMADIDSKPLHPKNKILLYSRYLLSKLSWHFTVSRVSKTWVTENIDSKVNSYIRKWLDIPISGTPSTVFLTRNKFGLSICPPSVKFIQCQTVLRKALKTSPNEAINDLWKATSNSKNIQYDVYNSTKQVLKDFRSGQEDKLHTQLTCQGSFFTNITNFSLSQLTKIWSACQSNLPKNIFNFTVRYINNSLPTRQNLARWGLSPTSDCSRCLAPETLLHVVAGCQSYLERFTWRHDSVLNFLATSLQTVSGSHLYVDLPGYNSPSIITGDTYRPDLLLSTSTGTLYIVELTVGFESNPQ
;
A
#
# COMPACT_ATOMS: atom_id res chain seq x y z
N MET A 1 20.17 1.83 35.12
CA MET A 1 18.72 1.69 34.92
C MET A 1 18.40 0.21 34.83
N SER A 2 17.34 -0.27 35.49
CA SER A 2 16.86 -1.63 35.25
C SER A 2 16.29 -1.73 33.83
N ASP A 3 16.41 -2.90 33.20
CA ASP A 3 15.89 -3.14 31.83
C ASP A 3 14.37 -2.87 31.76
N GLU A 4 13.63 -3.12 32.85
CA GLU A 4 12.20 -2.83 32.95
C GLU A 4 11.88 -1.34 32.97
N HIS A 5 12.70 -0.52 33.64
CA HIS A 5 12.51 0.93 33.62
C HIS A 5 12.69 1.49 32.21
N HIS A 6 13.72 1.01 31.48
CA HIS A 6 13.96 1.44 30.10
C HIS A 6 12.83 1.01 29.13
N LYS A 7 12.26 -0.18 29.33
CA LYS A 7 11.07 -0.63 28.57
C LYS A 7 9.87 0.27 28.80
N SER A 8 9.60 0.65 30.05
CA SER A 8 8.48 1.53 30.40
C SER A 8 8.66 2.94 29.82
N GLU A 9 9.87 3.50 29.91
CA GLU A 9 10.22 4.79 29.32
C GLU A 9 10.03 4.79 27.80
N LEU A 10 10.50 3.74 27.13
CA LEU A 10 10.37 3.60 25.67
C LEU A 10 8.90 3.54 25.22
N ILE A 11 8.05 2.85 25.98
CA ILE A 11 6.61 2.80 25.73
C ILE A 11 6.00 4.20 25.88
N SER A 12 6.29 4.88 26.99
CA SER A 12 5.76 6.22 27.27
C SER A 12 6.18 7.22 26.18
N LEU A 13 7.45 7.16 25.76
CA LEU A 13 7.98 8.00 24.68
C LEU A 13 7.23 7.75 23.37
N VAL A 14 7.00 6.49 22.99
CA VAL A 14 6.25 6.17 21.76
C VAL A 14 4.82 6.68 21.84
N GLU A 15 4.15 6.52 22.97
CA GLU A 15 2.78 6.99 23.17
C GLU A 15 2.67 8.50 23.06
N GLU A 16 3.55 9.24 23.75
CA GLU A 16 3.60 10.69 23.72
C GLU A 16 3.83 11.20 22.28
N LEU A 17 4.86 10.69 21.61
CA LEU A 17 5.20 11.13 20.26
C LEU A 17 4.12 10.77 19.22
N MET A 18 3.48 9.60 19.35
CA MET A 18 2.41 9.20 18.43
C MET A 18 1.14 10.02 18.67
N ALA A 19 0.79 10.32 19.92
CA ALA A 19 -0.32 11.20 20.26
C ALA A 19 -0.09 12.63 19.74
N ASP A 20 1.14 13.14 19.85
CA ASP A 20 1.54 14.44 19.30
C ASP A 20 1.45 14.49 17.76
N ILE A 21 1.80 13.41 17.05
CA ILE A 21 1.61 13.35 15.59
C ILE A 21 0.11 13.26 15.24
N ASP A 22 -0.67 12.52 16.03
CA ASP A 22 -2.09 12.30 15.80
C ASP A 22 -2.92 13.58 15.98
N SER A 23 -2.60 14.39 16.99
CA SER A 23 -3.32 15.64 17.29
C SER A 23 -3.24 16.68 16.17
N LYS A 24 -2.17 16.64 15.35
CA LYS A 24 -1.97 17.63 14.28
C LYS A 24 -2.95 17.42 13.12
N PRO A 25 -3.54 18.49 12.55
CA PRO A 25 -4.47 18.43 11.41
C PRO A 25 -3.72 18.25 10.08
N LEU A 26 -2.84 17.24 10.01
CA LEU A 26 -2.02 16.97 8.84
C LEU A 26 -2.67 15.93 7.93
N HIS A 27 -2.33 16.02 6.65
CA HIS A 27 -2.64 14.97 5.68
C HIS A 27 -2.09 13.60 6.16
N PRO A 28 -2.82 12.48 6.04
CA PRO A 28 -2.38 11.16 6.50
C PRO A 28 -0.98 10.77 6.02
N LYS A 29 -0.68 11.00 4.73
CA LYS A 29 0.67 10.84 4.18
C LYS A 29 1.75 11.60 4.97
N ASN A 30 1.49 12.84 5.36
CA ASN A 30 2.44 13.66 6.09
C ASN A 30 2.64 13.15 7.52
N LYS A 31 1.58 12.67 8.19
CA LYS A 31 1.70 11.99 9.49
C LYS A 31 2.60 10.75 9.40
N ILE A 32 2.44 9.97 8.34
CA ILE A 32 3.25 8.77 8.07
C ILE A 32 4.72 9.13 7.77
N LEU A 33 4.95 10.25 7.07
CA LEU A 33 6.30 10.77 6.85
C LEU A 33 6.95 11.25 8.15
N LEU A 34 6.19 11.92 9.03
CA LEU A 34 6.66 12.30 10.37
C LEU A 34 7.01 11.07 11.20
N TYR A 35 6.14 10.06 11.23
CA TYR A 35 6.43 8.77 11.84
C TYR A 35 7.78 8.20 11.34
N SER A 36 7.94 8.10 10.01
CA SER A 36 9.13 7.47 9.42
C SER A 36 10.41 8.26 9.66
N ARG A 37 10.36 9.60 9.66
CA ARG A 37 11.55 10.46 9.72
C ARG A 37 11.89 10.91 11.14
N TYR A 38 10.89 11.15 11.96
CA TYR A 38 11.06 11.70 13.31
C TYR A 38 11.03 10.60 14.36
N LEU A 39 9.93 9.84 14.46
CA LEU A 39 9.76 8.82 15.50
C LEU A 39 10.83 7.73 15.40
N LEU A 40 11.00 7.10 14.22
CA LEU A 40 12.00 6.04 14.05
C LEU A 40 13.44 6.53 14.33
N SER A 41 13.72 7.80 14.10
CA SER A 41 15.02 8.39 14.43
C SER A 41 15.22 8.51 15.94
N LYS A 42 14.20 8.98 16.68
CA LYS A 42 14.23 9.04 18.15
C LYS A 42 14.39 7.66 18.79
N LEU A 43 13.75 6.62 18.22
CA LEU A 43 13.88 5.25 18.72
C LEU A 43 15.24 4.59 18.42
N SER A 44 16.04 5.16 17.49
CA SER A 44 17.27 4.51 17.04
C SER A 44 18.26 4.27 18.18
N TRP A 45 18.44 5.27 19.06
CA TRP A 45 19.35 5.16 20.20
C TRP A 45 18.88 4.10 21.20
N HIS A 46 17.59 4.13 21.58
CA HIS A 46 16.99 3.14 22.48
C HIS A 46 17.15 1.73 21.92
N PHE A 47 16.93 1.54 20.62
CA PHE A 47 17.10 0.24 19.96
C PHE A 47 18.54 -0.26 19.88
N THR A 48 19.54 0.63 19.94
CA THR A 48 20.95 0.23 19.98
C THR A 48 21.41 -0.16 21.38
N VAL A 49 20.96 0.58 22.40
CA VAL A 49 21.46 0.42 23.78
C VAL A 49 20.67 -0.62 24.58
N SER A 50 19.38 -0.80 24.26
CA SER A 50 18.49 -1.66 25.04
C SER A 50 18.73 -3.16 24.85
N ARG A 51 18.51 -3.93 25.92
CA ARG A 51 18.49 -5.40 25.94
C ARG A 51 17.08 -5.95 25.70
N VAL A 52 16.36 -5.39 24.74
CA VAL A 52 15.02 -5.87 24.38
C VAL A 52 15.09 -6.94 23.28
N SER A 53 14.11 -7.85 23.28
CA SER A 53 13.96 -8.82 22.18
C SER A 53 13.13 -8.21 21.04
N LYS A 54 13.33 -8.73 19.82
CA LYS A 54 12.48 -8.38 18.66
C LYS A 54 11.00 -8.68 18.92
N THR A 55 10.71 -9.79 19.61
CA THR A 55 9.34 -10.18 19.97
C THR A 55 8.68 -9.13 20.85
N TRP A 56 9.39 -8.66 21.87
CA TRP A 56 8.89 -7.61 22.76
C TRP A 56 8.61 -6.30 22.01
N VAL A 57 9.48 -5.89 21.08
CA VAL A 57 9.25 -4.69 20.24
C VAL A 57 8.00 -4.85 19.37
N THR A 58 7.80 -6.05 18.80
CA THR A 58 6.64 -6.34 17.94
C THR A 58 5.33 -6.28 18.74
N GLU A 59 5.31 -6.86 19.94
CA GLU A 59 4.10 -6.94 20.75
C GLU A 59 3.73 -5.61 21.40
N ASN A 60 4.72 -4.82 21.84
CA ASN A 60 4.46 -3.62 22.65
C ASN A 60 4.55 -2.31 21.88
N ILE A 61 5.38 -2.24 20.83
CA ILE A 61 5.63 -1.01 20.08
C ILE A 61 4.94 -1.07 18.72
N ASP A 62 5.16 -2.13 17.92
CA ASP A 62 4.56 -2.23 16.59
C ASP A 62 3.02 -2.26 16.69
N SER A 63 2.46 -2.94 17.69
CA SER A 63 1.00 -2.99 17.91
C SER A 63 0.39 -1.59 18.09
N LYS A 64 1.02 -0.74 18.92
CA LYS A 64 0.60 0.65 19.17
C LYS A 64 0.74 1.49 17.91
N VAL A 65 1.90 1.43 17.26
CA VAL A 65 2.16 2.17 16.02
C VAL A 65 1.19 1.77 14.91
N ASN A 66 0.91 0.47 14.76
CA ASN A 66 -0.04 -0.04 13.78
C ASN A 66 -1.47 0.47 14.04
N SER A 67 -1.89 0.62 15.29
CA SER A 67 -3.19 1.20 15.64
C SER A 67 -3.33 2.63 15.08
N TYR A 68 -2.32 3.49 15.29
CA TYR A 68 -2.31 4.85 14.75
C TYR A 68 -2.23 4.89 13.22
N ILE A 69 -1.38 4.05 12.60
CA ILE A 69 -1.28 3.98 11.14
C ILE A 69 -2.62 3.58 10.53
N ARG A 70 -3.31 2.60 11.12
CA ARG A 70 -4.66 2.19 10.71
C ARG A 70 -5.65 3.34 10.84
N LYS A 71 -5.63 4.05 11.97
CA LYS A 71 -6.47 5.23 12.22
C LYS A 71 -6.24 6.33 11.17
N TRP A 72 -4.99 6.65 10.84
CA TRP A 72 -4.69 7.72 9.88
C TRP A 72 -5.12 7.38 8.45
N LEU A 73 -5.02 6.11 8.07
CA LEU A 73 -5.37 5.61 6.73
C LEU A 73 -6.81 5.07 6.63
N ASP A 74 -7.58 5.16 7.72
CA ASP A 74 -8.91 4.57 7.87
C ASP A 74 -8.96 3.06 7.55
N ILE A 75 -7.87 2.33 7.77
CA ILE A 75 -7.83 0.87 7.54
C ILE A 75 -8.58 0.18 8.68
N PRO A 76 -9.53 -0.73 8.40
CA PRO A 76 -10.25 -1.47 9.44
C PRO A 76 -9.29 -2.34 10.25
N ILE A 77 -9.71 -2.73 11.46
CA ILE A 77 -8.90 -3.57 12.37
C ILE A 77 -8.49 -4.88 11.70
N SER A 78 -9.41 -5.49 10.94
CA SER A 78 -9.22 -6.70 10.13
C SER A 78 -8.40 -6.51 8.85
N GLY A 79 -8.09 -5.25 8.47
CA GLY A 79 -7.26 -4.94 7.30
C GLY A 79 -5.81 -5.35 7.52
N THR A 80 -5.05 -5.59 6.44
CA THR A 80 -3.60 -5.79 6.53
C THR A 80 -2.87 -4.44 6.46
N PRO A 81 -1.84 -4.21 7.29
CA PRO A 81 -0.91 -3.09 7.10
C PRO A 81 0.21 -3.44 6.10
N SER A 82 0.29 -4.69 5.61
CA SER A 82 1.39 -5.18 4.77
C SER A 82 1.61 -4.35 3.50
N THR A 83 0.53 -3.92 2.85
CA THR A 83 0.61 -3.06 1.66
C THR A 83 1.24 -1.70 1.95
N VAL A 84 1.04 -1.16 3.15
CA VAL A 84 1.59 0.15 3.57
C VAL A 84 3.11 0.09 3.64
N PHE A 85 3.67 -1.05 4.01
CA PHE A 85 5.12 -1.27 4.13
C PHE A 85 5.85 -1.46 2.79
N LEU A 86 5.10 -1.71 1.71
CA LEU A 86 5.67 -1.84 0.37
C LEU A 86 6.25 -0.53 -0.12
N THR A 87 7.07 -0.61 -1.17
CA THR A 87 7.63 0.55 -1.85
C THR A 87 6.57 1.33 -2.63
N ARG A 88 6.80 2.63 -2.82
CA ARG A 88 5.89 3.51 -3.58
C ARG A 88 5.55 2.98 -4.97
N ASN A 89 6.52 2.47 -5.71
CA ASN A 89 6.30 1.84 -7.02
C ASN A 89 5.39 0.61 -7.00
N LYS A 90 5.02 0.10 -5.81
CA LYS A 90 4.11 -1.01 -5.58
C LYS A 90 2.88 -0.55 -4.78
N PHE A 91 2.51 0.72 -4.92
CA PHE A 91 1.39 1.37 -4.22
C PHE A 91 1.47 1.38 -2.68
N GLY A 92 2.66 1.12 -2.11
CA GLY A 92 2.92 1.27 -0.68
C GLY A 92 3.40 2.66 -0.29
N LEU A 93 3.65 2.88 1.01
CA LEU A 93 4.11 4.16 1.53
C LEU A 93 5.61 4.18 1.87
N SER A 94 6.33 3.09 1.60
CA SER A 94 7.76 2.90 1.84
C SER A 94 8.19 3.05 3.31
N ILE A 95 7.28 2.80 4.27
CA ILE A 95 7.61 2.85 5.70
C ILE A 95 8.06 1.48 6.21
N CYS A 96 8.74 1.46 7.36
CA CYS A 96 9.05 0.24 8.10
C CYS A 96 8.48 0.31 9.52
N PRO A 97 8.12 -0.84 10.11
CA PRO A 97 7.71 -0.89 11.50
C PRO A 97 8.92 -0.72 12.45
N PRO A 98 8.69 -0.33 13.72
CA PRO A 98 9.75 -0.18 14.71
C PRO A 98 10.60 -1.44 14.90
N SER A 99 10.01 -2.64 14.86
CA SER A 99 10.75 -3.92 14.92
C SER A 99 11.82 -4.06 13.82
N VAL A 100 11.54 -3.61 12.60
CA VAL A 100 12.51 -3.64 11.50
C VAL A 100 13.61 -2.62 11.72
N LYS A 101 13.26 -1.43 12.22
CA LYS A 101 14.24 -0.41 12.61
C LYS A 101 15.15 -0.91 13.73
N PHE A 102 14.61 -1.65 14.69
CA PHE A 102 15.37 -2.31 15.75
C PHE A 102 16.39 -3.30 15.18
N ILE A 103 15.99 -4.17 14.24
CA ILE A 103 16.92 -5.08 13.55
C ILE A 103 18.03 -4.31 12.85
N GLN A 104 17.71 -3.21 12.16
CA GLN A 104 18.73 -2.39 11.50
C GLN A 104 19.76 -1.84 12.50
N CYS A 105 19.31 -1.32 13.64
CA CYS A 105 20.20 -0.83 14.70
C CYS A 105 21.09 -1.95 15.26
N GLN A 106 20.51 -3.12 15.51
CA GLN A 106 21.24 -4.29 16.02
C GLN A 106 22.26 -4.83 15.00
N THR A 107 21.93 -4.88 13.72
CA THR A 107 22.87 -5.26 12.65
C THR A 107 24.05 -4.29 12.59
N VAL A 108 23.83 -2.98 12.72
CA VAL A 108 24.92 -1.98 12.73
C VAL A 108 25.83 -2.19 13.94
N LEU A 109 25.24 -2.34 15.14
CA LEU A 109 25.99 -2.58 16.36
C LEU A 109 26.85 -3.84 16.25
N ARG A 110 26.24 -4.95 15.82
CA ARG A 110 26.94 -6.23 15.68
C ARG A 110 28.06 -6.19 14.65
N LYS A 111 27.83 -5.50 13.53
CA LYS A 111 28.87 -5.29 12.53
C LYS A 111 30.03 -4.49 13.09
N ALA A 112 29.76 -3.42 13.84
CA ALA A 112 30.79 -2.62 14.49
C ALA A 112 31.62 -3.44 15.50
N LEU A 113 30.97 -4.34 16.27
CA LEU A 113 31.67 -5.26 17.17
C LEU A 113 32.55 -6.26 16.39
N LYS A 114 32.03 -6.82 15.28
CA LYS A 114 32.75 -7.79 14.44
C LYS A 114 33.97 -7.19 13.73
N THR A 115 33.85 -5.97 13.21
CA THR A 115 34.92 -5.31 12.43
C THR A 115 35.83 -4.45 13.28
N SER A 116 35.66 -4.42 14.60
CA SER A 116 36.47 -3.62 15.51
C SER A 116 37.93 -4.10 15.48
N PRO A 117 38.92 -3.19 15.41
CA PRO A 117 40.34 -3.54 15.50
C PRO A 117 40.76 -3.96 16.92
N ASN A 118 39.95 -3.65 17.94
CA ASN A 118 40.25 -4.01 19.33
C ASN A 118 39.83 -5.47 19.61
N GLU A 119 40.80 -6.31 19.97
CA GLU A 119 40.61 -7.74 20.24
C GLU A 119 39.56 -8.00 21.32
N ALA A 120 39.54 -7.23 22.41
CA ALA A 120 38.55 -7.41 23.48
C ALA A 120 37.10 -7.19 23.01
N ILE A 121 36.89 -6.26 22.07
CA ILE A 121 35.57 -5.99 21.48
C ILE A 121 35.20 -7.11 20.49
N ASN A 122 36.17 -7.63 19.75
CA ASN A 122 35.97 -8.76 18.87
C ASN A 122 35.63 -10.04 19.65
N ASP A 123 36.27 -10.24 20.79
CA ASP A 123 35.99 -11.39 21.68
C ASP A 123 34.61 -11.28 22.33
N LEU A 124 34.14 -10.08 22.66
CA LEU A 124 32.75 -9.85 23.06
C LEU A 124 31.77 -10.28 21.97
N TRP A 125 32.08 -10.01 20.69
CA TRP A 125 31.26 -10.46 19.57
C TRP A 125 31.23 -12.00 19.46
N LYS A 126 32.39 -12.66 19.59
CA LYS A 126 32.49 -14.14 19.57
C LYS A 126 31.76 -14.78 20.75
N ALA A 127 31.87 -14.20 21.94
CA ALA A 127 31.19 -14.71 23.14
C ALA A 127 29.67 -14.62 23.01
N THR A 128 29.16 -13.57 22.34
CA THR A 128 27.72 -13.36 22.17
C THR A 128 27.15 -14.07 20.94
N SER A 129 27.94 -14.37 19.89
CA SER A 129 27.48 -14.98 18.64
C SER A 129 26.89 -16.38 18.79
N ASN A 130 27.27 -17.12 19.84
CA ASN A 130 26.78 -18.48 20.09
C ASN A 130 25.39 -18.51 20.75
N SER A 131 24.85 -17.34 21.13
CA SER A 131 23.51 -17.27 21.73
C SER A 131 22.43 -17.44 20.66
N LYS A 132 21.48 -18.37 20.89
CA LYS A 132 20.39 -18.71 19.96
C LYS A 132 19.46 -17.53 19.59
N ASN A 133 19.57 -16.40 20.30
CA ASN A 133 18.69 -15.24 20.15
C ASN A 133 19.23 -14.17 19.19
N ILE A 134 20.44 -14.33 18.65
CA ILE A 134 21.03 -13.33 17.74
C ILE A 134 20.81 -13.74 16.29
N GLN A 135 19.74 -13.23 15.70
CA GLN A 135 19.38 -13.48 14.29
C GLN A 135 19.94 -12.41 13.32
N TYR A 136 20.70 -11.43 13.82
CA TYR A 136 21.01 -10.21 13.07
C TYR A 136 22.35 -10.26 12.31
N ASP A 137 23.23 -11.22 12.61
CA ASP A 137 24.50 -11.41 11.87
C ASP A 137 24.33 -11.89 10.45
N VAL A 138 23.17 -12.49 10.16
CA VAL A 138 22.83 -12.97 8.83
C VAL A 138 22.81 -11.81 7.83
N TYR A 139 22.56 -10.58 8.32
CA TYR A 139 22.48 -9.39 7.50
C TYR A 139 23.84 -8.69 7.36
N ASN A 140 24.25 -8.49 6.11
CA ASN A 140 25.49 -7.77 5.80
C ASN A 140 25.31 -6.23 5.85
N SER A 141 24.07 -5.75 5.69
CA SER A 141 23.73 -4.32 5.66
C SER A 141 22.30 -4.04 6.11
N THR A 142 22.04 -2.81 6.54
CA THR A 142 20.69 -2.32 6.86
C THR A 142 19.76 -2.27 5.65
N LYS A 143 20.32 -2.20 4.42
CA LYS A 143 19.57 -2.29 3.17
C LYS A 143 19.03 -3.70 2.94
N GLN A 144 19.82 -4.72 3.27
CA GLN A 144 19.41 -6.13 3.17
C GLN A 144 18.25 -6.43 4.12
N VAL A 145 18.31 -5.93 5.37
CA VAL A 145 17.20 -6.05 6.34
C VAL A 145 15.88 -5.51 5.75
N LEU A 146 15.90 -4.32 5.13
CA LEU A 146 14.71 -3.73 4.52
C LEU A 146 14.23 -4.50 3.29
N LYS A 147 15.16 -4.99 2.48
CA LYS A 147 14.85 -5.78 1.28
C LYS A 147 14.16 -7.08 1.68
N ASP A 148 14.74 -7.81 2.62
CA ASP A 148 14.24 -9.12 3.07
C ASP A 148 12.89 -8.96 3.77
N PHE A 149 12.72 -7.92 4.60
CA PHE A 149 11.42 -7.61 5.21
C PHE A 149 10.34 -7.31 4.17
N ARG A 150 10.65 -6.48 3.17
CA ARG A 150 9.69 -6.13 2.11
C ARG A 150 9.34 -7.33 1.24
N SER A 151 10.32 -8.15 0.87
CA SER A 151 10.09 -9.43 0.18
C SER A 151 9.10 -10.28 0.96
N GLY A 152 9.28 -10.43 2.28
CA GLY A 152 8.35 -11.19 3.11
C GLY A 152 6.93 -10.58 3.18
N GLN A 153 6.78 -9.26 3.05
CA GLN A 153 5.45 -8.64 2.92
C GLN A 153 4.81 -8.91 1.55
N GLU A 154 5.60 -8.92 0.48
CA GLU A 154 5.14 -9.27 -0.86
C GLU A 154 4.69 -10.73 -0.92
N ASP A 155 5.50 -11.65 -0.38
CA ASP A 155 5.18 -13.08 -0.29
C ASP A 155 3.89 -13.29 0.50
N LYS A 156 3.72 -12.57 1.61
CA LYS A 156 2.48 -12.60 2.41
C LYS A 156 1.26 -12.12 1.61
N LEU A 157 1.40 -11.06 0.82
CA LEU A 157 0.32 -10.55 -0.01
C LEU A 157 -0.03 -11.53 -1.14
N HIS A 158 0.97 -12.16 -1.76
CA HIS A 158 0.75 -13.13 -2.83
C HIS A 158 0.14 -14.45 -2.35
N THR A 159 0.64 -15.00 -1.25
CA THR A 159 0.39 -16.41 -0.89
C THR A 159 -0.55 -16.59 0.29
N GLN A 160 -0.60 -15.62 1.21
CA GLN A 160 -1.36 -15.76 2.46
C GLN A 160 -2.65 -14.93 2.47
N LEU A 161 -2.70 -13.81 1.75
CA LEU A 161 -3.80 -12.86 1.80
C LEU A 161 -4.65 -12.91 0.53
N THR A 162 -5.56 -13.89 0.45
CA THR A 162 -6.43 -14.12 -0.71
C THR A 162 -7.28 -12.89 -1.10
N CYS A 163 -7.85 -12.18 -0.13
CA CYS A 163 -8.72 -11.03 -0.41
C CYS A 163 -7.93 -9.73 -0.57
N GLN A 164 -7.11 -9.40 0.44
CA GLN A 164 -6.42 -8.11 0.54
C GLN A 164 -5.14 -8.03 -0.31
N GLY A 165 -4.63 -9.18 -0.77
CA GLY A 165 -3.48 -9.28 -1.68
C GLY A 165 -3.86 -9.42 -3.16
N SER A 166 -5.16 -9.52 -3.49
CA SER A 166 -5.63 -9.72 -4.88
C SER A 166 -5.23 -8.55 -5.79
N PHE A 167 -5.44 -7.31 -5.35
CA PHE A 167 -5.00 -6.11 -6.09
C PHE A 167 -3.49 -6.12 -6.34
N PHE A 168 -2.70 -6.42 -5.31
CA PHE A 168 -1.25 -6.47 -5.43
C PHE A 168 -0.81 -7.51 -6.46
N THR A 169 -1.37 -8.71 -6.39
CA THR A 169 -1.10 -9.81 -7.33
C THR A 169 -1.46 -9.46 -8.78
N ASN A 170 -2.61 -8.81 -8.99
CA ASN A 170 -3.04 -8.42 -10.33
C ASN A 170 -2.15 -7.31 -10.91
N ILE A 171 -1.80 -6.30 -10.11
CA ILE A 171 -0.88 -5.24 -10.55
C ILE A 171 0.50 -5.81 -10.90
N THR A 172 1.05 -6.73 -10.10
CA THR A 172 2.36 -7.31 -10.40
C THR A 172 2.36 -8.16 -11.66
N ASN A 173 1.24 -8.83 -11.97
CA ASN A 173 1.16 -9.74 -13.11
C ASN A 173 0.83 -9.02 -14.42
N PHE A 174 0.01 -7.98 -14.37
CA PHE A 174 -0.57 -7.37 -15.57
C PHE A 174 -0.16 -5.91 -15.83
N SER A 175 0.40 -5.21 -14.85
CA SER A 175 0.75 -3.79 -15.02
C SER A 175 2.18 -3.56 -15.51
N LEU A 176 2.35 -2.54 -16.37
CA LEU A 176 3.66 -2.07 -16.78
C LEU A 176 4.33 -1.29 -15.64
N SER A 177 5.54 -1.70 -15.25
CA SER A 177 6.28 -1.10 -14.14
C SER A 177 6.51 0.42 -14.23
N GLN A 178 6.58 0.95 -15.45
CA GLN A 178 6.70 2.39 -15.69
C GLN A 178 5.43 3.16 -15.31
N LEU A 179 4.26 2.60 -15.64
CA LEU A 179 2.97 3.21 -15.29
C LEU A 179 2.76 3.20 -13.77
N THR A 180 3.15 2.11 -13.08
CA THR A 180 3.02 2.01 -11.62
C THR A 180 3.76 3.13 -10.88
N LYS A 181 4.90 3.60 -11.41
CA LYS A 181 5.61 4.77 -10.87
C LYS A 181 4.81 6.06 -11.01
N ILE A 182 4.15 6.26 -12.14
CA ILE A 182 3.32 7.45 -12.39
C ILE A 182 2.11 7.43 -11.47
N TRP A 183 1.37 6.31 -11.42
CA TRP A 183 0.18 6.17 -10.60
C TRP A 183 0.46 6.35 -9.10
N SER A 184 1.56 5.78 -8.61
CA SER A 184 1.95 5.96 -7.21
C SER A 184 2.36 7.41 -6.88
N ALA A 185 2.93 8.14 -7.83
CA ALA A 185 3.21 9.56 -7.68
C ALA A 185 1.91 10.39 -7.64
N CYS A 186 0.94 10.08 -8.50
CA CYS A 186 -0.38 10.71 -8.49
C CYS A 186 -1.14 10.47 -7.18
N GLN A 187 -1.16 9.21 -6.70
CA GLN A 187 -1.79 8.85 -5.42
C GLN A 187 -1.26 9.73 -4.27
N SER A 188 0.02 10.05 -4.30
CA SER A 188 0.70 10.86 -3.30
C SER A 188 0.20 12.31 -3.19
N ASN A 189 -0.49 12.82 -4.20
CA ASN A 189 -0.99 14.20 -4.28
C ASN A 189 -2.51 14.29 -4.13
N LEU A 190 -3.18 13.15 -3.89
CA LEU A 190 -4.63 13.12 -3.69
C LEU A 190 -5.04 13.86 -2.41
N PRO A 191 -6.19 14.55 -2.41
CA PRO A 191 -6.80 15.07 -1.18
C PRO A 191 -7.05 13.97 -0.16
N LYS A 192 -7.04 14.32 1.13
CA LYS A 192 -7.14 13.37 2.28
C LYS A 192 -8.17 12.26 2.09
N ASN A 193 -9.41 12.62 1.76
CA ASN A 193 -10.51 11.66 1.66
C ASN A 193 -10.32 10.70 0.49
N ILE A 194 -9.83 11.21 -0.65
CA ILE A 194 -9.55 10.41 -1.83
C ILE A 194 -8.34 9.52 -1.58
N PHE A 195 -7.29 10.03 -0.93
CA PHE A 195 -6.12 9.25 -0.55
C PHE A 195 -6.48 8.05 0.34
N ASN A 196 -7.25 8.27 1.41
CA ASN A 196 -7.69 7.19 2.29
C ASN A 196 -8.64 6.22 1.57
N PHE A 197 -9.54 6.72 0.73
CA PHE A 197 -10.36 5.88 -0.13
C PHE A 197 -9.51 4.97 -1.03
N THR A 198 -8.51 5.53 -1.72
CA THR A 198 -7.61 4.78 -2.60
C THR A 198 -6.82 3.71 -1.83
N VAL A 199 -6.30 4.03 -0.64
CA VAL A 199 -5.59 3.05 0.19
C VAL A 199 -6.52 1.89 0.59
N ARG A 200 -7.76 2.16 0.98
CA ARG A 200 -8.74 1.11 1.32
C ARG A 200 -9.18 0.31 0.11
N TYR A 201 -9.33 0.97 -1.04
CA TYR A 201 -9.67 0.33 -2.30
C TYR A 201 -8.59 -0.68 -2.70
N ILE A 202 -7.33 -0.25 -2.71
CA ILE A 202 -6.16 -1.10 -3.01
C ILE A 202 -6.06 -2.29 -2.04
N ASN A 203 -6.43 -2.10 -0.78
CA ASN A 203 -6.39 -3.14 0.25
C ASN A 203 -7.65 -4.03 0.29
N ASN A 204 -8.60 -3.83 -0.62
CA ASN A 204 -9.94 -4.44 -0.56
C ASN A 204 -10.55 -4.39 0.87
N SER A 205 -10.52 -3.19 1.45
CA SER A 205 -10.96 -2.93 2.83
C SER A 205 -12.02 -1.84 2.92
N LEU A 206 -12.66 -1.52 1.79
CA LEU A 206 -13.86 -0.69 1.76
C LEU A 206 -15.07 -1.47 2.33
N PRO A 207 -16.05 -0.80 2.93
CA PRO A 207 -17.17 -1.43 3.62
C PRO A 207 -18.25 -1.93 2.65
N THR A 208 -17.88 -2.81 1.70
CA THR A 208 -18.83 -3.57 0.89
C THR A 208 -19.58 -4.58 1.77
N ARG A 209 -20.78 -5.02 1.39
CA ARG A 209 -21.52 -6.01 2.21
C ARG A 209 -20.74 -7.30 2.39
N GLN A 210 -19.96 -7.74 1.39
CA GLN A 210 -19.07 -8.89 1.54
C GLN A 210 -17.99 -8.65 2.62
N ASN A 211 -17.38 -7.47 2.66
CA ASN A 211 -16.40 -7.12 3.71
C ASN A 211 -17.06 -6.95 5.08
N LEU A 212 -18.23 -6.31 5.15
CA LEU A 212 -18.99 -6.16 6.40
C LEU A 212 -19.41 -7.52 6.98
N ALA A 213 -19.84 -8.45 6.13
CA ALA A 213 -20.15 -9.82 6.55
C ALA A 213 -18.90 -10.54 7.07
N ARG A 214 -17.76 -10.40 6.38
CA ARG A 214 -16.47 -10.93 6.84
C ARG A 214 -16.01 -10.34 8.17
N TRP A 215 -16.40 -9.10 8.47
CA TRP A 215 -16.09 -8.44 9.75
C TRP A 215 -17.13 -8.72 10.84
N GLY A 216 -18.15 -9.54 10.57
CA GLY A 216 -19.23 -9.83 11.52
C GLY A 216 -20.16 -8.63 11.79
N LEU A 217 -20.14 -7.61 10.93
CA LEU A 217 -20.97 -6.40 11.04
C LEU A 217 -22.25 -6.47 10.20
N SER A 218 -22.36 -7.45 9.30
CA SER A 218 -23.53 -7.68 8.47
C SER A 218 -23.90 -9.17 8.46
N PRO A 219 -25.19 -9.52 8.53
CA PRO A 219 -25.62 -10.92 8.45
C PRO A 219 -25.60 -11.49 7.01
N THR A 220 -25.49 -10.63 5.99
CA THR A 220 -25.46 -11.04 4.58
C THR A 220 -24.35 -10.29 3.82
N SER A 221 -23.76 -10.97 2.84
CA SER A 221 -22.79 -10.43 1.88
C SER A 221 -23.43 -9.79 0.65
N ASP A 222 -24.75 -9.84 0.54
CA ASP A 222 -25.44 -9.57 -0.72
C ASP A 222 -25.84 -8.10 -0.83
N CYS A 223 -25.92 -7.65 -2.07
CA CYS A 223 -26.31 -6.30 -2.38
C CYS A 223 -27.78 -6.08 -2.02
N SER A 224 -28.05 -4.96 -1.36
CA SER A 224 -29.40 -4.54 -0.98
C SER A 224 -30.35 -4.25 -2.15
N ARG A 225 -29.84 -4.18 -3.39
CA ARG A 225 -30.64 -3.84 -4.58
C ARG A 225 -30.81 -5.04 -5.53
N CYS A 226 -29.70 -5.58 -6.04
CA CYS A 226 -29.73 -6.66 -7.03
C CYS A 226 -29.62 -8.06 -6.42
N LEU A 227 -29.41 -8.18 -5.10
CA LEU A 227 -29.28 -9.44 -4.36
C LEU A 227 -28.08 -10.33 -4.77
N ALA A 228 -27.22 -9.88 -5.69
CA ALA A 228 -25.95 -10.55 -5.98
C ALA A 228 -24.91 -10.29 -4.86
N PRO A 229 -23.89 -11.15 -4.71
CA PRO A 229 -22.80 -10.91 -3.76
C PRO A 229 -22.12 -9.54 -3.98
N GLU A 230 -22.09 -8.70 -2.96
CA GLU A 230 -21.57 -7.34 -3.08
C GLU A 230 -20.06 -7.29 -2.83
N THR A 231 -19.29 -7.71 -3.84
CA THR A 231 -17.83 -7.56 -3.87
C THR A 231 -17.42 -6.11 -4.18
N LEU A 232 -16.12 -5.82 -4.13
CA LEU A 232 -15.63 -4.51 -4.54
C LEU A 232 -15.86 -4.26 -6.04
N LEU A 233 -15.63 -5.26 -6.90
CA LEU A 233 -15.98 -5.18 -8.33
C LEU A 233 -17.47 -4.91 -8.53
N HIS A 234 -18.33 -5.61 -7.80
CA HIS A 234 -19.76 -5.43 -7.91
C HIS A 234 -20.17 -3.97 -7.64
N VAL A 235 -19.64 -3.35 -6.57
CA VAL A 235 -19.93 -1.95 -6.24
C VAL A 235 -19.39 -0.99 -7.30
N VAL A 236 -18.24 -1.29 -7.89
CA VAL A 236 -17.50 -0.36 -8.76
C VAL A 236 -17.86 -0.51 -10.24
N ALA A 237 -18.34 -1.66 -10.69
CA ALA A 237 -18.64 -1.91 -12.11
C ALA A 237 -19.69 -3.00 -12.38
N GLY A 238 -20.09 -3.82 -11.39
CA GLY A 238 -20.91 -5.03 -11.65
C GLY A 238 -22.40 -4.95 -11.30
N CYS A 239 -22.83 -4.01 -10.45
CA CYS A 239 -24.22 -3.92 -10.04
C CYS A 239 -25.17 -3.35 -11.11
N GLN A 240 -26.05 -4.19 -11.65
CA GLN A 240 -27.05 -3.79 -12.65
C GLN A 240 -27.99 -2.68 -12.14
N SER A 241 -28.31 -2.66 -10.86
CA SER A 241 -29.16 -1.62 -10.25
C SER A 241 -28.49 -0.24 -10.21
N TYR A 242 -27.19 -0.14 -10.47
CA TYR A 242 -26.43 1.11 -10.46
C TYR A 242 -25.77 1.42 -11.81
N LEU A 243 -26.25 0.83 -12.90
CA LEU A 243 -25.69 1.01 -14.24
C LEU A 243 -25.53 2.49 -14.61
N GLU A 244 -26.54 3.33 -14.32
CA GLU A 244 -26.48 4.77 -14.58
C GLU A 244 -25.26 5.45 -13.91
N ARG A 245 -24.88 5.02 -12.70
CA ARG A 245 -23.71 5.55 -11.99
C ARG A 245 -22.41 5.07 -12.60
N PHE A 246 -22.43 3.91 -13.25
CA PHE A 246 -21.28 3.34 -13.92
C PHE A 246 -21.05 4.07 -15.23
N THR A 247 -22.11 4.21 -16.03
CA THR A 247 -22.13 5.02 -17.26
C THR A 247 -21.68 6.44 -16.96
N TRP A 248 -22.23 7.10 -15.95
CA TRP A 248 -21.80 8.47 -15.61
C TRP A 248 -20.31 8.56 -15.25
N ARG A 249 -19.76 7.62 -14.46
CA ARG A 249 -18.33 7.61 -14.12
C ARG A 249 -17.45 7.29 -15.32
N HIS A 250 -17.86 6.29 -16.09
CA HIS A 250 -17.19 5.87 -17.31
C HIS A 250 -17.08 7.04 -18.28
N ASP A 251 -18.21 7.66 -18.61
CA ASP A 251 -18.30 8.78 -19.54
C ASP A 251 -17.53 10.00 -19.03
N SER A 252 -17.54 10.25 -17.72
CA SER A 252 -16.74 11.32 -17.12
C SER A 252 -15.23 11.13 -17.32
N VAL A 253 -14.73 9.91 -17.12
CA VAL A 253 -13.31 9.59 -17.32
C VAL A 253 -12.97 9.61 -18.81
N LEU A 254 -13.82 9.02 -19.63
CA LEU A 254 -13.66 8.95 -21.08
C LEU A 254 -13.66 10.35 -21.71
N ASN A 255 -14.55 11.25 -21.28
CA ASN A 255 -14.58 12.64 -21.73
C ASN A 255 -13.32 13.42 -21.32
N PHE A 256 -12.80 13.18 -20.11
CA PHE A 256 -11.54 13.77 -19.67
C PHE A 256 -10.34 13.31 -20.52
N LEU A 257 -10.27 12.01 -20.82
CA LEU A 257 -9.25 11.44 -21.70
C LEU A 257 -9.38 12.01 -23.12
N ALA A 258 -10.61 12.07 -23.65
CA ALA A 258 -10.89 12.61 -24.96
C ALA A 258 -10.43 14.07 -25.09
N THR A 259 -10.79 14.91 -24.13
CA THR A 259 -10.38 16.33 -24.09
C THR A 259 -8.84 16.46 -24.05
N SER A 260 -8.18 15.59 -23.28
CA SER A 260 -6.72 15.59 -23.18
C SER A 260 -6.06 15.17 -24.50
N LEU A 261 -6.61 14.16 -25.18
CA LEU A 261 -6.06 13.60 -26.42
C LEU A 261 -6.38 14.44 -27.65
N GLN A 262 -7.44 15.25 -27.64
CA GLN A 262 -7.71 16.22 -28.71
C GLN A 262 -6.55 17.19 -28.96
N THR A 263 -5.73 17.46 -27.95
CA THR A 263 -4.56 18.34 -28.08
C THR A 263 -3.38 17.71 -28.82
N VAL A 264 -3.44 16.41 -29.15
CA VAL A 264 -2.36 15.70 -29.83
C VAL A 264 -2.39 16.04 -31.33
N SER A 265 -1.45 16.87 -31.76
CA SER A 265 -1.31 17.28 -33.17
C SER A 265 -1.10 16.09 -34.10
N GLY A 266 -1.72 16.13 -35.28
CA GLY A 266 -1.58 15.09 -36.29
C GLY A 266 -2.30 13.79 -35.94
N SER A 267 -3.37 13.87 -35.15
CA SER A 267 -4.22 12.73 -34.82
C SER A 267 -5.70 13.02 -35.02
N HIS A 268 -6.46 11.98 -35.32
CA HIS A 268 -7.92 11.97 -35.41
C HIS A 268 -8.48 11.11 -34.28
N LEU A 269 -9.30 11.73 -33.44
CA LEU A 269 -9.88 11.10 -32.26
C LEU A 269 -11.32 10.67 -32.55
N TYR A 270 -11.66 9.45 -32.13
CA TYR A 270 -13.02 8.90 -32.13
C TYR A 270 -13.33 8.39 -30.73
N VAL A 271 -14.52 8.68 -30.21
CA VAL A 271 -14.88 8.40 -28.82
C VAL A 271 -16.33 7.99 -28.76
N ASP A 272 -16.62 6.97 -27.95
CA ASP A 272 -17.97 6.49 -27.73
C ASP A 272 -18.78 7.39 -26.77
N LEU A 273 -18.87 8.67 -27.12
CA LEU A 273 -19.58 9.69 -26.34
C LEU A 273 -20.33 10.67 -27.25
N PRO A 274 -21.43 11.26 -26.75
CA PRO A 274 -22.11 12.35 -27.45
C PRO A 274 -21.16 13.52 -27.72
N GLY A 275 -21.18 14.07 -28.94
CA GLY A 275 -20.36 15.21 -29.35
C GLY A 275 -19.00 14.85 -29.96
N TYR A 276 -18.67 13.56 -30.06
CA TYR A 276 -17.47 13.06 -30.72
C TYR A 276 -17.82 12.22 -31.95
N ASN A 277 -16.84 12.02 -32.84
CA ASN A 277 -16.97 11.05 -33.92
C ASN A 277 -17.00 9.64 -33.33
N SER A 278 -17.99 8.84 -33.73
CA SER A 278 -18.14 7.47 -33.21
C SER A 278 -16.99 6.57 -33.68
N PRO A 279 -16.43 5.72 -32.80
CA PRO A 279 -15.47 4.69 -33.16
C PRO A 279 -15.95 3.73 -34.27
N SER A 280 -17.27 3.50 -34.34
CA SER A 280 -17.90 2.64 -35.35
C SER A 280 -17.64 3.09 -36.79
N ILE A 281 -17.25 4.35 -37.00
CA ILE A 281 -16.82 4.85 -38.33
C ILE A 281 -15.63 4.04 -38.87
N ILE A 282 -14.73 3.60 -37.99
CA ILE A 282 -13.55 2.82 -38.36
C ILE A 282 -13.81 1.32 -38.17
N THR A 283 -14.46 0.95 -37.07
CA THR A 283 -14.57 -0.45 -36.64
C THR A 283 -15.85 -1.15 -37.08
N GLY A 284 -16.77 -0.43 -37.73
CA GLY A 284 -18.12 -0.89 -38.04
C GLY A 284 -19.00 -1.01 -36.80
N ASP A 285 -20.23 -1.48 -37.00
CA ASP A 285 -21.22 -1.60 -35.92
C ASP A 285 -20.96 -2.77 -34.95
N THR A 286 -20.11 -3.72 -35.36
CA THR A 286 -19.84 -4.93 -34.58
C THR A 286 -18.91 -4.68 -33.38
N TYR A 287 -17.99 -3.73 -33.50
CA TYR A 287 -17.00 -3.43 -32.47
C TYR A 287 -17.14 -1.98 -32.04
N ARG A 288 -17.33 -1.77 -30.73
CA ARG A 288 -17.55 -0.46 -30.14
C ARG A 288 -16.53 -0.22 -29.02
N PRO A 289 -15.25 0.04 -29.36
CA PRO A 289 -14.25 0.40 -28.36
C PRO A 289 -14.57 1.78 -27.76
N ASP A 290 -14.14 2.04 -26.54
CA ASP A 290 -14.44 3.31 -25.87
C ASP A 290 -13.79 4.53 -26.57
N LEU A 291 -12.53 4.37 -27.02
CA LEU A 291 -11.76 5.43 -27.67
C LEU A 291 -10.79 4.89 -28.73
N LEU A 292 -10.71 5.60 -29.85
CA LEU A 292 -9.72 5.38 -30.91
C LEU A 292 -8.93 6.66 -31.18
N LEU A 293 -7.61 6.51 -31.33
CA LEU A 293 -6.73 7.58 -31.78
C LEU A 293 -5.98 7.13 -33.02
N SER A 294 -6.32 7.72 -34.17
CA SER A 294 -5.62 7.48 -35.44
C SER A 294 -4.56 8.55 -35.64
N THR A 295 -3.30 8.18 -35.84
CA THR A 295 -2.21 9.11 -36.10
C THR A 295 -1.95 9.28 -37.59
N SER A 296 -1.39 10.42 -37.98
CA SER A 296 -0.94 10.69 -39.35
C SER A 296 0.12 9.70 -39.87
N THR A 297 0.79 8.99 -38.97
CA THR A 297 1.74 7.91 -39.28
C THR A 297 1.06 6.59 -39.65
N GLY A 298 -0.28 6.53 -39.68
CA GLY A 298 -1.05 5.32 -40.00
C GLY A 298 -1.20 4.34 -38.83
N THR A 299 -0.93 4.77 -37.60
CA THR A 299 -1.11 3.94 -36.40
C THR A 299 -2.47 4.19 -35.77
N LEU A 300 -3.20 3.14 -35.42
CA LEU A 300 -4.46 3.22 -34.71
C LEU A 300 -4.29 2.69 -33.28
N TYR A 301 -4.48 3.56 -32.29
CA TYR A 301 -4.52 3.17 -30.89
C TYR A 301 -5.97 2.91 -30.48
N ILE A 302 -6.21 1.75 -29.88
CA ILE A 302 -7.49 1.35 -29.30
C ILE A 302 -7.36 1.43 -27.78
N VAL A 303 -8.27 2.15 -27.14
CA VAL A 303 -8.25 2.37 -25.69
C VAL A 303 -9.60 1.95 -25.13
N GLU A 304 -9.56 1.00 -24.20
CA GLU A 304 -10.72 0.51 -23.47
C GLU A 304 -10.60 0.86 -21.99
N LEU A 305 -11.64 1.46 -21.44
CA LEU A 305 -11.71 1.87 -20.05
C LEU A 305 -12.26 0.72 -19.20
N THR A 306 -11.35 -0.03 -18.58
CA THR A 306 -11.71 -1.18 -17.73
C THR A 306 -11.39 -0.94 -16.26
N VAL A 307 -12.21 -1.51 -15.37
CA VAL A 307 -11.93 -1.56 -13.93
C VAL A 307 -11.23 -2.89 -13.61
N GLY A 308 -9.90 -2.90 -13.75
CA GLY A 308 -9.11 -4.14 -13.74
C GLY A 308 -8.50 -4.50 -12.39
N PHE A 309 -9.26 -5.10 -11.47
CA PHE A 309 -8.62 -5.75 -10.29
C PHE A 309 -9.32 -6.99 -9.72
N GLU A 310 -10.53 -7.34 -10.16
CA GLU A 310 -11.24 -8.58 -9.76
C GLU A 310 -11.80 -9.22 -11.03
N SER A 311 -11.67 -10.54 -11.16
CA SER A 311 -12.38 -11.31 -12.19
C SER A 311 -13.87 -11.21 -11.91
N ASN A 312 -14.71 -11.13 -12.95
CA ASN A 312 -16.14 -11.39 -12.77
C ASN A 312 -16.27 -12.77 -12.09
N PRO A 313 -17.08 -12.91 -11.02
CA PRO A 313 -17.38 -14.23 -10.50
C PRO A 313 -17.96 -15.07 -11.64
N GLN A 314 -17.32 -16.20 -11.91
CA GLN A 314 -17.87 -17.24 -12.78
C GLN A 314 -19.12 -17.83 -12.16
#